data_AF-A0A7Z9XPK0-F1
#
_entry.id   AF-A0A7Z9XPK0-F1
#
_cell.length_a   1.000
_cell.length_b   1.000
_cell.length_c   1.000
_cell.angle_alpha   90.00
_cell.angle_beta   90.00
_cell.angle_gamma   90.00
#
_symmetry.space_group_name_H-M   'P 1'
#
loop_
_entity.id
_entity.type
_entity.pdbx_description
1 polymer ?
#
loop_
_entity_poly.entity_id
_entity_poly.type
_entity_poly.pdbx_seq_one_letter_code
_entity_poly.pdbx_strand_id
1 'polypeptide(L)'
;MDYELFGDGSGCLNACVLKPAERMMRIAERLNAPITFFAEVLEFTALSAHDHDSRAPDQLRNSLLRGHDVQLHLHPQWHNATRNPKGDWQLDMKRW
;
A
#
# COMPACT_ATOMS: atom_id res chain seq x y z
N MET A 1 7.94 -2.68 -7.04
CA MET A 1 6.50 -2.93 -7.26
C MET A 1 5.76 -2.02 -6.34
N ASP A 2 4.83 -1.25 -6.89
CA ASP A 2 4.07 -0.27 -6.11
C ASP A 2 3.08 -1.01 -5.22
N TYR A 3 3.17 -0.72 -3.93
CA TYR A 3 2.38 -1.33 -2.89
C TYR A 3 1.38 -0.27 -2.45
N GLU A 4 0.23 -0.23 -3.13
CA GLU A 4 -0.81 0.80 -3.01
C GLU A 4 -2.16 0.24 -3.50
N LEU A 5 -3.28 0.85 -3.08
CA LEU A 5 -4.57 0.67 -3.73
C LEU A 5 -4.62 1.47 -5.05
N PHE A 6 -5.77 1.49 -5.71
CA PHE A 6 -5.95 2.40 -6.83
C PHE A 6 -5.81 3.84 -6.33
N GLY A 7 -5.21 4.73 -7.13
CA GLY A 7 -4.84 6.07 -6.68
C GLY A 7 -5.97 6.98 -6.19
N ASP A 8 -7.24 6.56 -6.32
CA ASP A 8 -8.42 7.19 -5.72
C ASP A 8 -8.88 6.52 -4.41
N GLY A 9 -8.08 5.60 -3.87
CA GLY A 9 -8.36 4.75 -2.72
C GLY A 9 -9.40 3.67 -2.95
N SER A 10 -9.89 3.48 -4.18
CA SER A 10 -10.83 2.41 -4.51
C SER A 10 -10.14 1.04 -4.53
N GLY A 11 -10.95 -0.01 -4.50
CA GLY A 11 -10.47 -1.39 -4.48
C GLY A 11 -10.51 -2.02 -3.09
N CYS A 12 -9.97 -3.23 -2.99
CA CYS A 12 -9.99 -4.02 -1.77
C CYS A 12 -8.56 -4.34 -1.36
N LEU A 13 -8.15 -3.89 -0.16
CA LEU A 13 -6.79 -4.10 0.35
C LEU A 13 -6.33 -5.56 0.20
N ASN A 14 -7.20 -6.51 0.52
CA ASN A 14 -6.87 -7.92 0.43
C ASN A 14 -6.71 -8.42 -1.02
N ALA A 15 -7.57 -7.98 -1.93
CA ALA A 15 -7.57 -8.49 -3.31
C ALA A 15 -6.57 -7.76 -4.21
N CYS A 16 -6.38 -6.46 -3.98
CA CYS A 16 -5.55 -5.58 -4.80
C CYS A 16 -4.09 -5.53 -4.32
N VAL A 17 -3.85 -5.65 -3.00
CA VAL A 17 -2.51 -5.48 -2.41
C VAL A 17 -2.00 -6.78 -1.78
N LEU A 18 -2.69 -7.26 -0.73
CA LEU A 18 -2.13 -8.31 0.14
C LEU A 18 -1.94 -9.66 -0.57
N LYS A 19 -2.98 -10.15 -1.26
CA LYS A 19 -2.91 -11.43 -1.99
C LYS A 19 -1.94 -11.39 -3.17
N PRO A 20 -1.94 -10.35 -4.02
CA PRO A 20 -0.94 -10.21 -5.07
C PRO A 20 0.48 -10.15 -4.53
N ALA A 21 0.75 -9.33 -3.51
CA ALA A 21 2.08 -9.21 -2.89
C ALA A 21 2.56 -10.57 -2.35
N GLU A 22 1.72 -11.30 -1.61
CA GLU A 22 2.06 -12.64 -1.10
C GLU A 22 2.38 -13.62 -2.23
N ARG A 23 1.59 -13.61 -3.31
CA ARG A 23 1.83 -14.47 -4.48
C ARG A 23 3.16 -14.12 -5.16
N MET A 24 3.47 -12.83 -5.31
CA MET A 24 4.72 -12.38 -5.90
C MET A 24 5.92 -12.75 -5.04
N MET A 25 5.86 -12.55 -3.72
CA MET A 25 6.93 -12.96 -2.78
C MET A 25 7.23 -14.46 -2.93
N ARG A 26 6.20 -15.32 -2.92
CA ARG A 26 6.39 -16.78 -3.11
C ARG A 26 7.06 -17.16 -4.43
N ILE A 27 6.78 -16.42 -5.51
CA ILE A 27 7.41 -16.65 -6.82
C ILE A 27 8.86 -16.19 -6.80
N ALA A 28 9.10 -14.97 -6.30
CA ALA A 28 10.42 -14.36 -6.13
C ALA A 28 11.37 -15.23 -5.30
N GLU A 29 10.89 -15.77 -4.18
CA GLU A 29 11.65 -16.67 -3.30
C GLU A 29 12.13 -17.94 -4.03
N ARG A 30 11.26 -18.55 -4.85
CA ARG A 30 11.61 -19.75 -5.64
C ARG A 30 12.67 -19.47 -6.69
N LEU A 31 12.76 -18.23 -7.15
CA LEU A 31 13.70 -17.77 -8.17
C LEU A 31 14.95 -17.10 -7.56
N ASN A 32 15.04 -17.02 -6.23
CA ASN A 32 16.08 -16.28 -5.51
C ASN A 32 16.24 -14.83 -6.01
N ALA A 33 15.11 -14.17 -6.30
CA ALA A 33 15.05 -12.83 -6.89
C ALA A 33 14.21 -11.89 -6.01
N PRO A 34 14.82 -11.18 -5.04
CA PRO A 34 14.10 -10.29 -4.13
C PRO A 34 13.29 -9.21 -4.85
N ILE A 35 12.17 -8.82 -4.25
CA ILE A 35 11.32 -7.71 -4.70
C ILE A 35 11.61 -6.49 -3.83
N THR A 36 11.72 -5.33 -4.44
CA THR A 36 11.57 -4.04 -3.74
C THR A 36 10.12 -3.58 -3.83
N PHE A 37 9.47 -3.45 -2.67
CA PHE A 37 8.13 -2.86 -2.55
C PHE A 37 8.24 -1.35 -2.33
N PHE A 38 7.57 -0.59 -3.19
CA PHE A 38 7.48 0.86 -3.11
C PHE A 38 6.18 1.20 -2.36
N ALA A 39 6.28 1.41 -1.05
CA ALA A 39 5.11 1.54 -0.18
C ALA A 39 4.56 2.98 -0.21
N GLU A 40 3.28 3.13 -0.59
CA GLU A 40 2.58 4.41 -0.56
C GLU A 40 2.24 4.83 0.88
N VAL A 41 3.16 5.55 1.52
CA VAL A 41 3.05 5.85 2.95
C VAL A 41 1.89 6.79 3.26
N LEU A 42 1.58 7.75 2.37
CA LEU A 42 0.51 8.72 2.64
C LEU A 42 -0.87 8.08 2.57
N GLU A 43 -1.10 7.21 1.58
CA GLU A 43 -2.35 6.43 1.47
C GLU A 43 -2.57 5.56 2.71
N PHE A 44 -1.59 4.74 3.11
CA PHE A 44 -1.77 3.85 4.26
C PHE A 44 -1.87 4.61 5.58
N THR A 45 -1.25 5.79 5.69
CA THR A 45 -1.44 6.67 6.85
C THR A 45 -2.89 7.17 6.91
N ALA A 46 -3.44 7.61 5.78
CA ALA A 46 -4.83 8.04 5.70
C ALA A 46 -5.81 6.89 6.02
N LEU A 47 -5.60 5.71 5.42
CA LEU A 47 -6.43 4.51 5.68
C LEU A 47 -6.39 4.10 7.16
N SER A 48 -5.21 4.07 7.77
CA SER A 48 -5.02 3.64 9.15
C SER A 48 -5.69 4.57 10.17
N ALA A 49 -5.77 5.87 9.87
CA ALA A 49 -6.46 6.83 10.73
C ALA A 49 -7.96 6.55 10.87
N HIS A 50 -8.57 5.84 9.90
CA HIS A 50 -9.99 5.51 9.93
C HIS A 50 -10.26 4.08 10.36
N ASP A 51 -9.51 3.11 9.82
CA ASP A 51 -9.84 1.68 9.95
C ASP A 51 -8.90 0.89 10.87
N HIS A 52 -7.80 1.49 11.35
CA HIS A 52 -6.77 0.84 12.20
C HIS A 52 -6.28 -0.52 11.66
N ASP A 53 -6.17 -0.66 10.35
CA ASP A 53 -5.82 -1.91 9.70
C ASP A 53 -4.29 -2.12 9.64
N SER A 54 -3.78 -3.07 10.43
CA SER A 54 -2.34 -3.38 10.49
C SER A 54 -1.85 -4.34 9.41
N ARG A 55 -2.73 -4.91 8.57
CA ARG A 55 -2.34 -6.00 7.65
C ARG A 55 -1.29 -5.56 6.62
N ALA A 56 -1.43 -4.34 6.11
CA ALA A 56 -0.47 -3.77 5.18
C ALA A 56 0.92 -3.55 5.81
N PRO A 57 1.06 -2.84 6.95
CA PRO A 57 2.36 -2.68 7.60
C PRO A 57 2.94 -4.02 8.11
N ASP A 58 2.11 -4.96 8.53
CA ASP A 58 2.58 -6.28 8.97
C ASP A 58 3.13 -7.11 7.80
N GLN A 59 2.52 -7.04 6.62
CA GLN A 59 3.05 -7.71 5.42
C GLN A 59 4.37 -7.08 4.96
N LEU A 60 4.51 -5.75 5.00
CA LEU A 60 5.79 -5.07 4.67
C LEU A 60 6.90 -5.42 5.66
N ARG A 61 6.59 -5.54 6.97
CA ARG A 61 7.56 -6.05 7.95
C ARG A 61 7.94 -7.50 7.65
N ASN A 62 6.95 -8.33 7.31
CA ASN A 62 7.18 -9.73 6.96
C ASN A 62 8.02 -9.87 5.68
N SER A 63 7.86 -9.01 4.68
CA SER A 63 8.64 -9.06 3.45
C SER A 63 10.13 -8.81 3.71
N LEU A 64 10.47 -7.85 4.59
CA LEU A 64 11.85 -7.61 5.02
C LEU A 64 12.48 -8.85 5.66
N LEU A 65 11.74 -9.53 6.55
CA LEU A 65 12.21 -10.77 7.19
C LEU A 65 12.44 -11.92 6.19
N ARG A 66 11.81 -11.85 5.01
CA ARG A 66 11.92 -12.83 3.92
C ARG A 66 13.01 -12.47 2.90
N GLY A 67 13.77 -11.40 3.15
CA GLY A 67 14.86 -10.96 2.26
C GLY A 67 14.40 -10.08 1.11
N HIS A 68 13.19 -9.54 1.14
CA HIS A 68 12.73 -8.49 0.24
C HIS A 68 13.12 -7.10 0.77
N ASP A 69 12.95 -6.08 -0.05
CA ASP A 69 13.23 -4.68 0.29
C ASP A 69 11.94 -3.85 0.32
N VAL A 70 11.94 -2.78 1.10
CA VAL A 70 10.83 -1.82 1.17
C VAL A 70 11.40 -0.42 1.03
N GLN A 71 10.95 0.30 0.03
CA GLN A 71 11.35 1.67 -0.28
C GLN A 71 10.15 2.60 -0.30
N LEU A 72 10.45 3.90 -0.22
CA LEU A 72 9.45 4.95 -0.14
C LEU A 72 8.80 5.19 -1.50
N HIS A 73 7.47 5.32 -1.49
CA HIS A 73 6.66 5.85 -2.58
C HIS A 73 5.63 6.80 -2.01
N LEU A 74 5.36 7.87 -2.74
CA LEU A 74 4.51 8.96 -2.27
C LEU A 74 3.74 9.60 -3.40
N HIS A 75 2.43 9.67 -3.22
CA HIS A 75 1.49 10.47 -3.98
C HIS A 75 1.03 11.64 -3.11
N PRO A 76 1.54 12.87 -3.32
CA PRO A 76 1.27 14.01 -2.44
C PRO A 76 -0.21 14.39 -2.32
N GLN A 77 -1.06 13.95 -3.25
CA GLN A 77 -2.51 14.16 -3.24
C GLN A 77 -3.19 13.47 -2.05
N TRP A 78 -2.58 12.43 -1.49
CA TRP A 78 -3.03 11.81 -0.26
C TRP A 78 -2.81 12.68 0.98
N HIS A 79 -1.94 13.68 0.89
CA HIS A 79 -1.74 14.61 1.98
C HIS A 79 -3.00 15.46 2.16
N ASN A 80 -3.60 15.41 3.36
CA ASN A 80 -4.92 15.96 3.68
C ASN A 80 -6.10 15.26 2.97
N ALA A 81 -5.94 14.02 2.50
CA ALA A 81 -7.06 13.25 2.01
C ALA A 81 -8.12 13.07 3.11
N THR A 82 -9.40 13.21 2.73
CA THR A 82 -10.54 13.05 3.63
C THR A 82 -11.57 12.10 3.02
N ARG A 83 -12.53 11.62 3.82
CA ARG A 83 -13.68 10.84 3.31
C ARG A 83 -14.92 11.73 3.24
N ASN A 84 -15.65 11.63 2.12
CA ASN A 84 -16.96 12.26 1.99
C ASN A 84 -18.04 11.48 2.78
N PRO A 85 -19.27 12.00 2.95
CA PRO A 85 -20.35 11.29 3.65
C PRO A 85 -20.79 9.95 3.03
N LYS A 86 -20.43 9.67 1.77
CA LYS A 86 -20.67 8.38 1.09
C LYS A 86 -19.55 7.37 1.35
N GLY A 87 -18.44 7.79 1.96
CA GLY A 87 -17.27 6.97 2.25
C GLY A 87 -16.18 7.04 1.18
N ASP A 88 -16.34 7.80 0.09
CA ASP A 88 -15.31 7.92 -0.94
C ASP A 88 -14.19 8.86 -0.50
N TRP A 89 -12.97 8.59 -0.97
CA TRP A 89 -11.83 9.46 -0.74
C TRP A 89 -11.92 10.76 -1.55
N GLN A 90 -11.53 11.85 -0.92
CA GLN A 90 -11.34 13.17 -1.52
C GLN A 90 -9.88 13.56 -1.34
N LEU A 91 -9.13 13.52 -2.44
CA LEU A 91 -7.71 13.84 -2.48
C LEU A 91 -7.47 15.34 -2.73
N ASP A 92 -6.32 15.83 -2.28
CA ASP A 92 -5.88 17.20 -2.55
C ASP A 92 -5.23 17.29 -3.94
N MET A 93 -6.07 17.44 -4.96
CA MET A 93 -5.62 17.52 -6.36
C MET A 93 -4.76 18.75 -6.67
N LYS A 94 -4.62 19.70 -5.74
CA LYS A 94 -3.69 20.83 -5.90
C LYS A 94 -2.22 20.42 -5.71
N ARG A 95 -1.98 19.20 -5.23
CA ARG A 95 -0.65 18.63 -4.96
C ARG A 95 -0.21 17.65 -6.06
N TRP A 96 -0.60 17.91 -7.29
CA TRP A 96 -0.14 17.16 -8.46
C TRP A 96 1.24 17.62 -8.93
#